data_AF-A0A1N7JP58-F1
#
_entry.id   AF-A0A1N7JP58-F1
#
_cell.length_a   1.000
_cell.length_b   1.000
_cell.length_c   1.000
_cell.angle_alpha   90.00
_cell.angle_beta   90.00
_cell.angle_gamma   90.00
#
_symmetry.space_group_name_H-M   'P 1'
#
loop_
_entity.id
_entity.type
_entity.pdbx_description
1 polymer ?
#
loop_
_entity_poly.entity_id
_entity_poly.type
_entity_poly.pdbx_seq_one_letter_code
_entity_poly.pdbx_strand_id
1 'polypeptide(L)'
;MIEYIDAYRDRFGVEAICRTLKETECGFITSRGYRAAKTRPPSARSLSDALLIPELVRVYEDNFSVYGVRKMWKAMQRAGWSIGRDQTARLM
;
A
#
# COMPACT_ATOMS: atom_id res chain seq x y z
N MET A 1 -7.68 2.14 11.72
CA MET A 1 -8.71 3.20 11.96
C MET A 1 -9.74 3.31 10.84
N ILE A 2 -9.37 3.49 9.57
CA ILE A 2 -10.36 3.51 8.46
C ILE A 2 -11.13 2.19 8.38
N GLU A 3 -10.44 1.04 8.48
CA GLU A 3 -11.08 -0.28 8.52
C GLU A 3 -12.05 -0.45 9.69
N TYR A 4 -11.71 0.06 10.88
CA TYR A 4 -12.61 0.03 12.03
C TYR A 4 -13.89 0.82 11.76
N ILE A 5 -13.76 2.04 11.22
CA ILE A 5 -14.93 2.84 10.87
C ILE A 5 -15.76 2.11 9.79
N ASP A 6 -15.11 1.53 8.78
CA ASP A 6 -15.79 0.77 7.73
C ASP A 6 -16.55 -0.45 8.26
N ALA A 7 -15.99 -1.17 9.24
CA ALA A 7 -16.60 -2.35 9.83
C ALA A 7 -17.85 -2.03 10.67
N TYR A 8 -17.92 -0.84 11.27
CA TYR A 8 -18.96 -0.49 12.25
C TYR A 8 -19.90 0.64 11.79
N ARG A 9 -19.64 1.27 10.63
CA ARG A 9 -20.45 2.41 10.13
C ARG A 9 -21.93 2.09 9.97
N ASP A 10 -22.29 0.87 9.60
CA ASP A 10 -23.68 0.49 9.36
C ASP A 10 -24.45 0.28 10.68
N ARG A 11 -23.73 0.06 11.79
CA ARG A 11 -24.32 -0.09 13.13
C ARG A 11 -24.44 1.22 13.90
N PHE A 12 -23.45 2.10 13.79
CA PHE A 12 -23.37 3.30 14.63
C PHE A 12 -23.33 4.63 13.86
N GLY A 13 -23.08 4.60 12.54
CA GLY A 13 -22.88 5.79 11.73
C GLY A 13 -21.48 6.39 11.86
N VAL A 14 -20.93 6.89 10.75
CA VAL A 14 -19.57 7.45 10.67
C VAL A 14 -19.37 8.63 11.61
N GLU A 15 -20.33 9.56 11.69
CA GLU A 15 -20.20 10.76 12.52
C GLU A 15 -20.13 10.42 14.02
N ALA A 16 -20.92 9.45 14.48
CA ALA A 16 -20.91 9.04 15.89
C ALA A 16 -19.57 8.38 16.26
N ILE A 17 -19.09 7.45 15.42
CA ILE A 17 -17.79 6.78 15.61
C ILE A 17 -16.66 7.80 15.62
N CYS A 18 -16.60 8.68 14.62
CA CYS A 18 -15.54 9.69 14.55
C CYS A 18 -15.59 10.66 15.73
N ARG A 19 -16.78 11.09 16.19
CA ARG A 19 -16.91 11.97 17.34
C ARG A 19 -16.35 11.32 18.60
N THR A 20 -16.71 10.06 18.86
CA THR A 20 -16.23 9.33 20.05
C THR A 20 -14.72 9.08 19.99
N LEU A 21 -14.19 8.67 18.84
CA LEU A 21 -12.74 8.40 18.70
C LEU A 21 -11.88 9.66 18.67
N LYS A 22 -12.45 10.82 18.31
CA LYS A 22 -11.73 12.09 18.26
C LYS A 22 -11.10 12.44 19.62
N GLU A 23 -11.80 12.12 20.71
CA GLU A 23 -11.36 12.42 22.07
C GLU A 23 -10.17 11.56 22.52
N THR A 24 -10.14 10.29 22.08
CA THR A 24 -9.07 9.35 22.42
C THR A 24 -7.83 9.50 21.53
N GLU A 25 -8.00 10.02 20.32
CA GLU A 25 -6.95 10.10 19.28
C GLU A 25 -6.43 11.53 19.09
N CYS A 26 -6.47 12.37 20.14
CA CYS A 26 -5.97 13.75 20.11
C CYS A 26 -6.50 14.59 18.92
N GLY A 27 -7.75 14.37 18.49
CA GLY A 27 -8.33 15.08 17.36
C GLY A 27 -7.91 14.57 15.97
N PHE A 28 -7.08 13.53 15.87
CA PHE A 28 -6.59 12.99 14.60
C PHE A 28 -7.72 12.44 13.73
N ILE A 29 -8.72 11.82 14.34
CA ILE A 29 -9.84 11.20 13.62
C ILE A 29 -10.99 12.19 13.47
N THR A 30 -11.34 12.49 12.22
CA THR A 30 -12.49 13.32 11.86
C THR A 30 -13.27 12.67 10.75
N SER A 31 -14.58 12.94 10.68
CA SER A 31 -15.43 12.43 9.60
C SER A 31 -14.99 12.96 8.23
N ARG A 32 -14.50 14.20 8.17
CA ARG A 32 -13.85 14.77 6.98
C ARG A 32 -12.59 13.99 6.60
N GLY A 33 -11.72 13.69 7.57
CA GLY A 33 -10.50 12.90 7.35
C GLY A 33 -10.80 11.48 6.86
N TYR A 34 -11.81 10.82 7.43
CA TYR A 34 -12.29 9.53 6.94
C TYR A 34 -12.74 9.59 5.48
N ARG A 35 -13.63 10.54 5.15
CA ARG A 35 -14.10 10.70 3.75
C ARG A 35 -12.95 10.98 2.79
N ALA A 36 -12.03 11.87 3.17
CA ALA A 36 -10.84 12.17 2.38
C ALA A 36 -9.96 10.95 2.15
N ALA A 37 -9.77 10.10 3.18
CA ALA A 37 -9.02 8.86 3.04
C ALA A 37 -9.71 7.86 2.11
N LYS A 38 -11.06 7.75 2.16
CA LYS A 38 -11.84 6.86 1.29
C LYS A 38 -11.80 7.27 -0.19
N THR A 39 -11.70 8.57 -0.47
CA THR A 39 -11.66 9.09 -1.85
C THR A 39 -10.25 9.37 -2.35
N ARG A 40 -9.21 9.17 -1.52
CA ARG A 40 -7.84 9.50 -1.88
C ARG A 40 -7.38 8.60 -3.02
N PRO A 41 -6.89 9.15 -4.15
CA PRO A 41 -6.29 8.32 -5.18
C PRO A 41 -5.03 7.64 -4.65
N PRO A 42 -4.68 6.44 -5.16
CA PRO A 42 -3.44 5.78 -4.81
C PRO A 42 -2.26 6.71 -5.09
N SER A 43 -1.25 6.66 -4.21
CA SER A 43 -0.03 7.45 -4.41
C SER A 43 0.71 6.99 -5.66
N ALA A 44 1.52 7.87 -6.28
CA ALA A 44 2.37 7.50 -7.41
C ALA A 44 3.25 6.28 -7.12
N ARG A 45 3.72 6.16 -5.87
CA ARG A 45 4.46 4.99 -5.39
C ARG A 45 3.58 3.74 -5.34
N SER A 46 2.38 3.82 -4.77
CA SER A 46 1.44 2.68 -4.72
C SER A 46 1.08 2.18 -6.12
N LEU A 47 0.90 3.10 -7.07
CA LEU A 47 0.66 2.77 -8.48
C LEU A 47 1.88 2.08 -9.10
N SER A 48 3.07 2.63 -8.90
CA SER A 48 4.32 2.02 -9.40
C SER A 48 4.54 0.63 -8.79
N ASP A 49 4.30 0.46 -7.50
CA ASP A 49 4.47 -0.81 -6.80
C ASP A 49 3.46 -1.85 -7.32
N ALA A 50 2.21 -1.47 -7.56
CA ALA A 50 1.20 -2.35 -8.14
C ALA A 50 1.57 -2.86 -9.55
N LEU A 51 2.34 -2.09 -10.32
CA LEU A 51 2.86 -2.51 -11.62
C LEU A 51 4.13 -3.37 -11.50
N LEU A 52 5.03 -3.04 -10.55
CA LEU A 52 6.32 -3.70 -10.40
C LEU A 52 6.25 -5.05 -9.68
N ILE A 53 5.35 -5.21 -8.70
CA ILE A 53 5.24 -6.43 -7.90
C ILE A 53 4.93 -7.66 -8.77
N PRO A 54 3.93 -7.64 -9.68
CA PRO A 54 3.65 -8.80 -10.53
C PRO A 54 4.85 -9.22 -11.38
N GLU A 55 5.60 -8.25 -11.90
CA GLU A 55 6.79 -8.49 -12.73
C GLU A 55 7.97 -9.01 -11.90
N LEU A 56 8.15 -8.52 -10.68
CA LEU A 56 9.11 -9.08 -9.73
C LEU A 56 8.81 -10.54 -9.44
N VAL A 57 7.54 -10.88 -9.17
CA VAL A 57 7.12 -12.27 -8.92
C VAL A 57 7.39 -13.14 -10.14
N ARG A 58 6.96 -12.71 -11.33
CA ARG A 58 7.21 -13.44 -12.58
C ARG A 58 8.70 -13.70 -12.82
N VAL A 59 9.52 -12.66 -12.74
CA VAL A 59 10.98 -12.78 -12.94
C VAL A 59 11.62 -13.65 -11.84
N TYR A 60 11.11 -13.60 -10.62
CA TYR A 60 11.60 -14.45 -9.52
C TYR A 60 11.30 -15.93 -9.78
N GLU A 61 10.06 -16.25 -10.17
CA GLU A 61 9.62 -17.60 -10.53
C GLU A 61 10.36 -18.14 -11.76
N ASP A 62 10.52 -17.33 -12.81
CA ASP A 62 11.31 -17.64 -14.01
C ASP A 62 12.78 -17.97 -13.67
N ASN A 63 13.27 -17.47 -12.54
CA ASN A 63 14.62 -17.72 -12.01
C ASN A 63 14.62 -18.71 -10.84
N PHE A 64 13.69 -19.69 -10.86
CA PHE A 64 13.59 -20.78 -9.88
C PHE A 64 13.40 -20.31 -8.44
N SER A 65 12.99 -19.08 -8.23
CA SER A 65 12.80 -18.51 -6.89
C SER A 65 14.08 -18.49 -6.03
N VAL A 66 15.27 -18.51 -6.63
CA VAL A 66 16.56 -18.50 -5.90
C VAL A 66 17.27 -17.15 -5.91
N TYR A 67 16.75 -16.17 -6.65
CA TYR A 67 17.38 -14.87 -6.75
C TYR A 67 17.00 -13.99 -5.56
N GLY A 68 17.99 -13.62 -4.75
CA GLY A 68 17.83 -12.55 -3.77
C GLY A 68 17.88 -11.15 -4.41
N VAL A 69 17.63 -10.13 -3.59
CA VAL A 69 17.53 -8.70 -3.97
C VAL A 69 18.57 -8.24 -5.00
N ARG A 70 19.86 -8.51 -4.77
CA ARG A 70 20.94 -8.08 -5.68
C ARG A 70 20.81 -8.70 -7.08
N LYS A 71 20.44 -9.98 -7.18
CA LYS A 71 20.27 -10.67 -8.45
C LYS A 71 18.96 -10.22 -9.12
N MET A 72 17.89 -10.09 -8.35
CA MET A 72 16.61 -9.61 -8.86
C MET A 72 16.66 -8.19 -9.40
N TRP A 73 17.37 -7.28 -8.73
CA TRP A 73 17.56 -5.91 -9.22
C TRP A 73 18.17 -5.92 -10.64
N LYS A 74 19.17 -6.77 -10.88
CA LYS A 74 19.78 -6.92 -12.20
C LYS A 74 18.91 -7.70 -13.19
N ALA A 75 18.14 -8.68 -12.73
CA ALA A 75 17.21 -9.42 -13.58
C ALA A 75 16.08 -8.52 -14.09
N MET A 76 15.50 -7.69 -13.22
CA MET A 76 14.47 -6.70 -13.57
C MET A 76 15.00 -5.66 -14.58
N GLN A 77 16.22 -5.16 -14.39
CA GLN A 77 16.84 -4.25 -15.37
C GLN A 77 17.02 -4.91 -16.74
N ARG A 78 17.36 -6.21 -16.78
CA ARG A 78 17.46 -6.98 -18.05
C ARG A 78 16.11 -7.26 -18.68
N ALA A 79 15.05 -7.36 -17.87
CA ALA A 79 13.67 -7.47 -18.34
C ALA A 79 13.09 -6.13 -18.82
N GLY A 80 13.87 -5.04 -18.83
CA GLY A 80 13.46 -3.73 -19.35
C GLY A 80 12.87 -2.79 -18.29
N TRP A 81 12.83 -3.19 -17.02
CA TRP A 81 12.27 -2.37 -15.94
C TRP A 81 13.32 -1.41 -15.36
N SER A 82 12.96 -0.13 -15.28
CA SER A 82 13.75 0.86 -14.55
C SER A 82 13.41 0.81 -13.05
N ILE A 83 14.14 -0.04 -12.31
CA ILE A 83 13.97 -0.23 -10.86
C ILE A 83 15.32 -0.08 -10.13
N GLY A 84 15.29 0.57 -8.96
CA GLY A 84 16.44 0.71 -8.07
C GLY A 84 16.67 -0.53 -7.20
N ARG A 85 17.88 -0.67 -6.64
CA ARG A 85 18.23 -1.76 -5.73
C ARG A 85 17.36 -1.75 -4.47
N ASP A 86 17.22 -0.59 -3.83
CA ASP A 86 16.47 -0.47 -2.58
C ASP A 86 14.96 -0.57 -2.82
N GLN A 87 14.50 -0.16 -4.01
CA GLN A 87 13.11 -0.41 -4.43
C GLN A 87 12.86 -1.91 -4.61
N THR A 88 13.80 -2.65 -5.21
CA THR A 88 13.73 -4.11 -5.31
C THR A 88 13.70 -4.74 -3.91
N ALA A 89 14.60 -4.31 -3.02
CA ALA A 89 14.71 -4.82 -1.65
C ALA A 89 13.43 -4.64 -0.81
N ARG A 90 12.64 -3.64 -1.15
CA ARG A 90 11.39 -3.30 -0.46
C ARG A 90 10.18 -4.04 -1.01
N LEU A 91 10.21 -4.41 -2.29
CA LEU A 91 9.09 -5.04 -3.00
C LEU A 91 9.18 -6.56 -3.05
N MET A 92 10.38 -7.11 -2.86
CA MET A 92 10.61 -8.53 -2.58
C MET A 92 10.50 -8.81 -1.09
#